data_AF-A0A814W7B7-F1
#
_entry.id   AF-A0A814W7B7-F1
#
_cell.length_a   1.000
_cell.length_b   1.000
_cell.length_c   1.000
_cell.angle_alpha   90.00
_cell.angle_beta   90.00
_cell.angle_gamma   90.00
#
_symmetry.space_group_name_H-M   'P 1'
#
loop_
_entity.id
_entity.type
_entity.pdbx_description
1 polymer ?
#
loop_
_entity_poly.entity_id
_entity_poly.type
_entity_poly.pdbx_seq_one_letter_code
_entity_poly.pdbx_strand_id
1 'polypeptide(L)'
;MIKRNQQLTIGALVRYLCGNTSEKAILQVVGIKVIEKIKNDDTSIFTKCYHLILSDGKHTFSSCMLDTKINKLIEMNSFKENSIIRIDRVMVNSIDKTEKIMLVLYELEVIQSDSERIGDLVALSLTDITNSGGDINFLETTNDNNTTIKKS
;
A
#
# COMPACT_ATOMS: atom_id res chain seq x y z
N MET A 1 -28.31 17.90 -0.39
CA MET A 1 -26.94 17.43 -0.66
C MET A 1 -26.88 15.96 -0.28
N ILE A 2 -26.86 15.05 -1.24
CA ILE A 2 -26.94 13.60 -0.98
C ILE A 2 -25.55 13.14 -0.52
N LYS A 3 -25.38 12.85 0.78
CA LYS A 3 -24.23 12.08 1.28
C LYS A 3 -24.32 10.71 0.62
N ARG A 4 -23.55 10.46 -0.45
CA ARG A 4 -23.29 9.09 -0.89
C ARG A 4 -22.50 8.44 0.25
N ASN A 5 -23.14 7.57 1.03
CA ASN A 5 -22.46 6.65 1.93
C ASN A 5 -21.55 5.78 1.05
N GLN A 6 -20.33 6.22 0.78
CA GLN A 6 -19.34 5.40 0.11
C GLN A 6 -18.85 4.40 1.15
N GLN A 7 -19.37 3.17 1.02
CA GLN A 7 -18.94 2.06 1.87
C GLN A 7 -17.50 1.71 1.49
N LEU A 8 -16.59 1.88 2.45
CA LEU A 8 -15.27 1.31 2.37
C LEU A 8 -15.37 -0.22 2.32
N THR A 9 -14.40 -0.87 1.68
CA THR A 9 -14.38 -2.32 1.52
C THR A 9 -13.84 -3.00 2.77
N ILE A 10 -14.70 -3.16 3.78
CA ILE A 10 -14.33 -3.70 5.09
C ILE A 10 -13.60 -5.06 4.97
N GLY A 11 -12.49 -5.19 5.70
CA GLY A 11 -11.63 -6.38 5.72
C GLY A 11 -10.66 -6.49 4.54
N ALA A 12 -10.66 -5.55 3.60
CA ALA A 12 -9.78 -5.60 2.43
C ALA A 12 -8.30 -5.57 2.82
N LEU A 13 -7.93 -4.83 3.87
CA LEU A 13 -6.53 -4.77 4.32
C LEU A 13 -6.03 -6.15 4.78
N VAL A 14 -6.85 -6.89 5.52
CA VAL A 14 -6.52 -8.26 5.92
C VAL A 14 -6.38 -9.16 4.70
N ARG A 15 -7.32 -9.09 3.75
CA ARG A 15 -7.28 -9.89 2.52
C ARG A 15 -6.06 -9.59 1.66
N TYR A 16 -5.69 -8.32 1.51
CA TYR A 16 -4.45 -7.94 0.85
C TYR A 16 -3.24 -8.56 1.54
N LEU A 17 -3.13 -8.45 2.86
CA LEU A 17 -2.01 -9.01 3.62
C LEU A 17 -1.94 -10.55 3.57
N CYS A 18 -3.06 -11.24 3.38
CA CYS A 18 -3.11 -12.68 3.10
C CYS A 18 -2.82 -13.05 1.63
N GLY A 19 -2.50 -12.07 0.78
CA GLY A 19 -2.11 -12.27 -0.62
C GLY A 19 -3.24 -12.13 -1.65
N ASN A 20 -4.48 -11.81 -1.24
CA ASN A 20 -5.57 -11.56 -2.19
C ASN A 20 -5.50 -10.14 -2.76
N THR A 21 -4.57 -9.92 -3.70
CA THR A 21 -4.32 -8.62 -4.34
C THR A 21 -5.19 -8.34 -5.58
N SER A 22 -6.09 -9.26 -5.93
CA SER A 22 -6.98 -9.13 -7.11
C SER A 22 -8.24 -8.32 -6.81
N GLU A 23 -8.59 -8.12 -5.54
CA GLU A 23 -9.75 -7.32 -5.14
C GLU A 23 -9.50 -5.82 -5.41
N LYS A 24 -10.46 -5.15 -6.03
CA LYS A 24 -10.44 -3.70 -6.24
C LYS A 24 -11.09 -2.95 -5.07
N ALA A 25 -10.41 -2.91 -3.94
CA ALA A 25 -10.97 -2.37 -2.71
C ALA A 25 -11.07 -0.84 -2.72
N ILE A 26 -12.13 -0.33 -2.09
CA ILE A 26 -12.32 1.09 -1.80
C ILE A 26 -11.83 1.35 -0.38
N LEU A 27 -10.79 2.17 -0.25
CA LEU A 27 -10.13 2.50 1.01
C LEU A 27 -10.08 4.01 1.23
N GLN A 28 -9.94 4.42 2.48
CA GLN A 28 -9.66 5.81 2.83
C GLN A 28 -8.18 6.00 3.16
N VAL A 29 -7.60 7.10 2.67
CA VAL A 29 -6.26 7.56 3.06
C VAL A 29 -6.40 8.32 4.38
N VAL A 30 -5.84 7.80 5.46
CA VAL A 30 -5.91 8.40 6.81
C VAL A 30 -4.68 9.25 7.11
N GLY A 31 -3.57 9.02 6.43
CA GLY A 31 -2.36 9.81 6.62
C GLY A 31 -1.38 9.64 5.47
N ILE A 32 -0.61 10.68 5.21
CA ILE A 32 0.45 10.70 4.19
C ILE A 32 1.73 11.24 4.82
N LYS A 33 2.84 10.53 4.67
CA LYS A 33 4.17 10.97 5.06
C LYS A 33 5.11 10.89 3.87
N VAL A 34 5.81 11.99 3.57
CA VAL A 34 6.86 11.99 2.55
C VAL A 34 8.15 11.45 3.15
N ILE A 35 8.82 10.59 2.40
CA ILE A 35 10.17 10.10 2.65
C ILE A 35 11.01 10.45 1.43
N GLU A 36 12.15 11.09 1.66
CA GLU A 36 13.10 11.39 0.59
C GLU A 36 14.13 10.26 0.51
N LYS A 37 14.28 9.66 -0.67
CA LYS A 37 15.29 8.61 -0.91
C LYS A 37 16.29 9.10 -1.95
N ILE A 38 17.57 8.97 -1.62
CA ILE A 38 18.69 9.23 -2.55
C ILE A 38 18.73 8.07 -3.56
N LYS A 39 18.70 8.39 -4.85
CA LYS A 39 19.04 7.42 -5.90
C LYS A 39 20.56 7.47 -6.13
N ASN A 40 21.24 6.35 -5.91
CA ASN A 40 22.63 5.99 -6.27
C ASN A 40 23.63 7.14 -6.53
N ASP A 41 24.68 7.24 -5.70
CA ASP A 41 25.98 7.96 -5.82
C ASP A 41 26.06 9.39 -6.40
N ASP A 42 25.04 9.92 -7.04
CA ASP A 42 24.92 11.31 -7.45
C ASP A 42 24.04 12.05 -6.42
N THR A 43 24.68 12.83 -5.58
CA THR A 43 24.16 13.45 -4.35
C THR A 43 23.07 14.51 -4.53
N SER A 44 22.47 14.62 -5.72
CA SER A 44 21.53 15.71 -6.05
C SER A 44 20.11 15.27 -6.45
N ILE A 45 19.83 13.98 -6.66
CA ILE A 45 18.50 13.52 -7.10
C ILE A 45 17.80 12.72 -5.99
N PHE A 46 16.89 13.41 -5.28
CA PHE A 46 15.98 12.79 -4.32
C PHE A 46 14.69 12.34 -5.02
N THR A 47 14.31 11.08 -4.85
CA THR A 47 12.97 10.61 -5.24
C THR A 47 12.06 10.67 -4.02
N LYS A 48 10.91 11.35 -4.15
CA LYS A 48 9.87 11.35 -3.10
C LYS A 48 9.16 10.01 -3.07
N CYS A 49 9.15 9.37 -1.92
CA CYS A 49 8.37 8.17 -1.62
C CYS A 49 7.27 8.56 -0.64
N TYR A 50 6.01 8.32 -0.98
CA TYR A 50 4.88 8.64 -0.11
C TYR A 50 4.48 7.38 0.67
N HIS A 51 4.70 7.41 1.98
CA HIS A 51 4.11 6.45 2.91
C HIS A 51 2.69 6.84 3.25
N LEU A 52 1.82 5.84 3.30
CA LEU A 52 0.40 6.00 3.50
C LEU A 52 -0.05 5.23 4.74
N ILE A 53 -1.07 5.76 5.41
CA ILE A 53 -1.90 5.01 6.34
C ILE A 53 -3.24 4.83 5.64
N LEU A 54 -3.63 3.58 5.39
CA LEU A 54 -4.89 3.24 4.73
C LEU A 54 -5.89 2.70 5.73
N SER A 55 -7.18 2.93 5.46
CA SER A 55 -8.31 2.40 6.23
C SER A 55 -9.31 1.70 5.33
N ASP A 56 -9.79 0.53 5.77
CA ASP A 56 -10.92 -0.18 5.17
C ASP A 56 -12.27 0.11 5.88
N GLY A 57 -12.27 1.06 6.84
CA GLY A 57 -13.42 1.43 7.65
C GLY A 57 -13.55 0.68 8.98
N LYS A 58 -12.76 -0.38 9.18
CA LYS A 58 -12.64 -1.10 10.46
C LYS A 58 -11.20 -1.13 10.94
N HIS A 59 -10.28 -1.25 9.99
CA HIS A 59 -8.88 -1.45 10.22
C HIS A 59 -8.05 -0.33 9.62
N THR A 60 -6.91 -0.02 10.23
CA THR A 60 -5.85 0.77 9.61
C THR A 60 -4.58 -0.03 9.40
N PHE A 61 -3.88 0.25 8.31
CA PHE A 61 -2.56 -0.31 8.06
C PHE A 61 -1.58 0.78 7.63
N SER A 62 -0.46 0.90 8.34
CA SER A 62 0.51 2.00 8.18
C SER A 62 1.74 1.64 7.34
N SER A 63 1.91 0.37 6.96
CA SER A 63 3.02 -0.07 6.12
C SER A 63 2.60 -0.07 4.65
N CYS A 64 2.18 1.08 4.15
CA CYS A 64 1.77 1.27 2.76
C CYS A 64 2.67 2.28 2.07
N MET A 65 3.02 2.04 0.81
CA MET A 65 3.80 2.95 -0.03
C MET A 65 3.15 3.14 -1.39
N LEU A 66 3.20 4.38 -1.88
CA LEU A 66 2.80 4.70 -3.25
C LEU A 66 3.96 4.45 -4.22
N ASP A 67 3.70 3.84 -5.37
CA ASP A 67 4.69 3.74 -6.44
C ASP A 67 5.04 5.12 -7.00
N THR A 68 6.34 5.36 -7.18
CA THR A 68 6.86 6.65 -7.63
C THR A 68 6.32 7.12 -8.98
N LYS A 69 5.85 6.20 -9.84
CA LYS A 69 5.24 6.52 -11.14
C LYS A 69 3.91 7.27 -11.00
N ILE A 70 3.18 7.06 -9.91
CA ILE A 70 1.87 7.68 -9.68
C ILE A 70 1.91 8.84 -8.67
N ASN A 71 3.11 9.25 -8.24
CA ASN A 71 3.34 10.44 -7.40
C ASN A 71 2.69 11.72 -7.94
N LYS A 72 2.55 11.83 -9.27
CA LYS A 72 1.90 12.98 -9.92
C LYS A 72 0.47 13.23 -9.41
N LEU A 73 -0.24 12.19 -8.97
CA LEU A 73 -1.59 12.34 -8.39
C LEU A 73 -1.58 13.14 -7.08
N ILE A 74 -0.51 13.01 -6.28
CA ILE A 74 -0.34 13.79 -5.05
C ILE A 74 0.05 15.22 -5.40
N GLU A 75 0.97 15.39 -6.36
CA GLU A 75 1.45 16.71 -6.78
C GLU A 75 0.35 17.58 -7.40
N MET A 76 -0.66 16.94 -8.02
CA MET A 76 -1.86 17.61 -8.54
C MET A 76 -2.93 17.87 -7.47
N ASN A 77 -2.63 17.58 -6.19
CA ASN A 77 -3.52 17.76 -5.03
C ASN A 77 -4.87 17.02 -5.14
N SER A 78 -4.99 16.05 -6.05
CA SER A 78 -6.18 15.22 -6.18
C SER A 78 -6.17 14.05 -5.20
N PHE A 79 -4.98 13.62 -4.76
CA PHE A 79 -4.78 12.60 -3.72
C PHE A 79 -4.19 13.25 -2.47
N LYS A 80 -4.94 13.26 -1.37
CA LYS A 80 -4.54 13.86 -0.09
C LYS A 80 -5.06 13.04 1.10
N GLU A 81 -4.70 13.47 2.31
CA GLU A 81 -5.31 12.92 3.51
C GLU A 81 -6.83 13.06 3.46
N ASN A 82 -7.52 12.02 3.93
CA ASN A 82 -8.96 11.81 3.88
C ASN A 82 -9.56 11.53 2.50
N SER A 83 -8.75 11.39 1.44
CA SER A 83 -9.26 10.91 0.15
C SER A 83 -9.79 9.48 0.23
N ILE A 84 -10.87 9.19 -0.48
CA ILE A 84 -11.38 7.85 -0.75
C ILE A 84 -10.86 7.42 -2.12
N ILE A 85 -10.22 6.24 -2.15
CA ILE A 85 -9.53 5.71 -3.32
C ILE A 85 -10.02 4.29 -3.62
N ARG A 86 -10.07 3.93 -4.89
CA ARG A 86 -10.15 2.52 -5.31
C ARG A 86 -8.75 2.07 -5.71
N ILE A 87 -8.29 0.97 -5.12
CA ILE A 87 -7.04 0.35 -5.52
C ILE A 87 -7.32 -0.55 -6.73
N ASP A 88 -6.62 -0.29 -7.83
CA ASP A 88 -6.73 -1.10 -9.05
C ASP A 88 -5.57 -2.10 -9.16
N ARG A 89 -4.38 -1.77 -8.62
CA ARG A 89 -3.24 -2.68 -8.55
C ARG A 89 -2.41 -2.46 -7.29
N VAL A 90 -2.23 -3.53 -6.52
CA VAL A 90 -1.41 -3.57 -5.30
C VAL A 90 -0.53 -4.81 -5.29
N MET A 91 0.65 -4.71 -4.68
CA MET A 91 1.48 -5.86 -4.34
C MET A 91 1.80 -5.87 -2.85
N VAL A 92 2.03 -7.07 -2.34
CA VAL A 92 2.51 -7.30 -0.99
C VAL A 92 3.98 -7.67 -1.08
N ASN A 93 4.83 -6.84 -0.51
CA ASN A 93 6.27 -7.07 -0.49
C ASN A 93 6.71 -7.38 0.95
N SER A 94 7.51 -8.42 1.12
CA SER A 94 8.31 -8.61 2.33
C SER A 94 9.51 -7.66 2.31
N ILE A 95 9.80 -7.01 3.43
CA ILE A 95 10.99 -6.19 3.57
C ILE A 95 12.15 -7.10 3.94
N ASP A 96 13.10 -7.28 3.01
CA ASP A 96 14.28 -8.13 3.16
C ASP A 96 14.93 -7.99 4.55
N LYS A 97 15.24 -9.15 5.17
CA LYS A 97 15.87 -9.26 6.49
C LYS A 97 14.99 -8.84 7.68
N THR A 98 13.71 -8.56 7.45
CA THR A 98 12.72 -8.32 8.52
C THR A 98 11.43 -9.09 8.23
N GLU A 99 10.68 -9.48 9.25
CA GLU A 99 9.33 -10.07 9.07
C GLU A 99 8.26 -9.01 8.73
N LYS A 100 8.68 -7.83 8.27
CA LYS A 100 7.77 -6.72 7.96
C LYS A 100 7.23 -6.88 6.54
N ILE A 101 5.93 -6.64 6.40
CA ILE A 101 5.22 -6.62 5.13
C ILE A 101 4.86 -5.19 4.77
N MET A 102 4.97 -4.85 3.49
CA MET A 102 4.61 -3.55 2.93
C MET A 102 3.64 -3.72 1.76
N LEU A 103 2.54 -2.96 1.78
CA LEU A 103 1.65 -2.83 0.65
C LEU A 103 2.17 -1.75 -0.30
N VAL A 104 2.42 -2.11 -1.55
CA VAL A 104 2.85 -1.16 -2.60
C VAL A 104 1.71 -0.93 -3.58
N LEU A 105 1.21 0.30 -3.62
CA LEU A 105 0.09 0.71 -4.46
C LEU A 105 0.64 1.23 -5.78
N TYR A 106 0.28 0.58 -6.87
CA TYR A 106 0.81 0.93 -8.19
C TYR A 106 -0.21 1.61 -9.10
N GLU A 107 -1.49 1.29 -8.95
CA GLU A 107 -2.59 1.91 -9.69
C GLU A 107 -3.78 2.11 -8.76
N LEU A 108 -4.37 3.30 -8.82
CA LEU A 108 -5.55 3.66 -8.05
C LEU A 108 -6.35 4.75 -8.76
N GLU A 109 -7.62 4.85 -8.41
CA GLU A 109 -8.51 5.95 -8.77
C GLU A 109 -8.89 6.73 -7.50
N VAL A 110 -8.80 8.06 -7.54
CA VAL A 110 -9.38 8.91 -6.50
C VAL A 110 -10.88 9.03 -6.75
N ILE A 111 -11.69 8.41 -5.89
CA ILE A 111 -13.15 8.48 -5.97
C ILE A 111 -13.66 9.79 -5.35
N GLN A 112 -13.05 10.21 -4.25
CA GLN A 112 -13.38 11.44 -3.54
C GLN A 112 -12.11 12.01 -2.91
N SER A 113 -11.78 13.27 -3.18
CA SER A 113 -10.53 13.88 -2.70
C SER A 113 -10.58 14.26 -1.22
N ASP A 114 -11.77 14.45 -0.65
CA ASP A 114 -11.96 14.92 0.72
C ASP A 114 -13.21 14.30 1.34
N SER A 115 -13.06 13.58 2.44
CA SER A 115 -14.14 12.92 3.18
C SER A 115 -13.95 13.11 4.67
N GLU A 116 -15.02 13.03 5.46
CA GLU A 116 -14.87 12.79 6.90
C GLU A 116 -14.21 11.42 7.11
N ARG A 117 -13.47 11.26 8.22
CA ARG A 117 -12.89 9.97 8.61
C ARG A 117 -14.02 8.97 8.86
N ILE A 118 -13.94 7.79 8.24
CA ILE A 118 -14.99 6.77 8.28
C ILE A 118 -14.57 5.63 9.20
N GLY A 119 -15.43 5.31 10.18
CA GLY A 119 -15.34 4.12 11.02
C GLY A 119 -14.48 4.25 12.29
N ASP A 120 -14.61 3.25 13.16
CA ASP A 120 -13.85 3.12 14.41
C ASP A 120 -12.61 2.26 14.16
N LEU A 121 -11.48 2.93 13.96
CA LEU A 121 -10.31 2.29 13.38
C LEU A 121 -9.46 1.55 14.42
N VAL A 122 -9.26 0.26 14.19
CA VAL A 122 -8.29 -0.57 14.91
C VAL A 122 -7.04 -0.74 14.05
N ALA A 123 -5.86 -0.46 14.61
CA ALA A 123 -4.61 -0.69 13.89
C ALA A 123 -4.38 -2.18 13.70
N LEU A 124 -4.17 -2.63 12.46
CA LEU A 124 -3.76 -4.00 12.16
C LEU A 124 -2.26 -4.17 12.40
N SER A 125 -1.91 -5.14 13.22
CA SER A 125 -0.55 -5.66 13.30
C SER A 125 -0.43 -6.99 12.56
N LEU A 126 0.75 -7.26 12.00
CA LEU A 126 1.02 -8.54 11.32
C LEU A 126 0.91 -9.74 12.28
N THR A 127 1.24 -9.54 13.55
CA THR A 127 1.04 -10.52 14.62
C THR A 127 -0.43 -10.87 14.84
N ASP A 128 -1.38 -9.95 14.60
CA ASP A 128 -2.81 -10.26 14.75
C ASP A 128 -3.32 -11.18 13.63
N ILE A 129 -2.70 -11.12 12.46
CA ILE A 129 -3.08 -11.91 11.27
C ILE A 129 -2.51 -13.33 11.38
N THR A 130 -1.27 -13.47 11.84
CA THR A 130 -0.64 -14.79 12.00
C THR A 130 -1.27 -15.60 13.14
N ASN A 131 -1.70 -14.94 14.23
CA ASN A 131 -2.38 -15.60 15.35
C ASN A 131 -3.82 -16.05 15.04
N SER A 132 -4.43 -15.53 13.97
CA SER A 132 -5.79 -15.91 13.54
C SER A 132 -5.82 -17.06 12.53
N GLY A 133 -4.67 -17.72 12.29
CA GLY A 133 -4.57 -18.87 11.37
C GLY A 133 -4.62 -18.48 9.90
N GLY A 134 -4.37 -17.21 9.56
CA GLY A 134 -4.22 -16.76 8.18
C GLY A 134 -2.81 -17.06 7.69
N ASP A 135 -2.67 -18.01 6.75
CA ASP A 135 -1.40 -18.26 6.07
C ASP A 135 -1.01 -17.02 5.24
N ILE A 136 0.03 -16.31 5.67
CA ILE A 136 0.65 -15.24 4.87
C ILE A 136 1.51 -15.90 3.80
N ASN A 137 0.99 -15.98 2.57
CA ASN A 137 1.76 -16.48 1.44
C ASN A 137 2.82 -15.44 1.07
N PHE A 138 4.04 -15.63 1.58
CA PHE A 138 5.22 -14.91 1.08
C PHE A 138 5.42 -15.31 -0.39
N LEU A 139 5.21 -14.35 -1.30
CA LEU A 139 5.68 -14.51 -2.68
C LEU A 139 7.21 -14.48 -2.64
N GLU A 140 7.84 -15.66 -2.65
CA GLU A 140 9.29 -15.78 -2.89
C GLU A 140 9.62 -15.10 -4.21
N THR A 141 10.42 -14.03 -4.15
CA THR A 141 11.07 -13.48 -5.34
C THR A 141 12.06 -14.52 -5.84
N THR A 142 11.73 -15.15 -6.97
CA THR A 142 12.64 -16.06 -7.67
C THR A 142 13.92 -15.31 -8.04
N ASN A 143 15.00 -15.71 -7.39
CA ASN A 143 16.35 -15.19 -7.62
C ASN A 143 16.91 -15.88 -8.88
N ASP A 144 16.66 -15.30 -10.06
CA ASP A 144 17.22 -15.78 -11.33
C ASP A 144 18.73 -15.48 -11.42
N ASN A 145 19.53 -16.29 -10.71
CA ASN A 145 20.97 -16.38 -10.93
C ASN A 145 21.31 -17.72 -11.57
N ASN A 146 21.17 -17.82 -12.90
CA ASN A 146 21.87 -18.86 -13.63
C ASN A 146 22.15 -18.47 -15.08
N THR A 147 23.38 -18.04 -15.38
CA THR A 147 24.01 -18.33 -16.68
C THR A 147 25.51 -18.55 -16.50
N THR A 148 25.82 -19.81 -16.19
CA THR A 148 26.91 -20.65 -16.71
C THR A 148 28.11 -19.97 -17.39
N ILE A 149 29.27 -20.05 -16.73
CA ILE A 149 30.58 -20.03 -17.37
C ILE A 149 30.75 -21.38 -18.10
N LYS A 150 30.72 -21.38 -19.45
CA LYS A 150 31.27 -22.50 -20.23
C LYS A 150 32.74 -22.21 -20.50
N LYS A 151 33.62 -23.01 -19.88
CA LYS A 151 35.00 -23.22 -20.34
C LYS A 151 34.96 -23.96 -21.69
N SER A 152 35.70 -23.45 -22.66
CA SER A 152 36.30 -24.21 -23.76
C SER A 152 37.60 -23.52 -24.12
#